data_AF-A0A9X1LT43-F1
#
_entry.id   AF-A0A9X1LT43-F1
#
_cell.length_a   1.000
_cell.length_b   1.000
_cell.length_c   1.000
_cell.angle_alpha   90.00
_cell.angle_beta   90.00
_cell.angle_gamma   90.00
#
_symmetry.space_group_name_H-M   'P 1'
#
loop_
_entity.id
_entity.type
_entity.pdbx_description
1 polymer ?
#
loop_
_entity_poly.entity_id
_entity_poly.type
_entity_poly.pdbx_seq_one_letter_code
_entity_poly.pdbx_strand_id
1 'polypeptide(L)'
;MTTRRDRGALLWRVYAIALGFNALILVAFIAGSMFFTGGQMGESDTTKWQPVWYWPVFPVPAWLLIIPAAIAAVIVIPMCVLTPASHVTRLLNAAGVTGGSAASAYVFMFMFPAKSGVFPIPEIGTYVGPHWIALALSLVCLAVLVVAFLIKAAAYERMRKAGTLPQ
;
A
#
# COMPACT_ATOMS: atom_id res chain seq x y z
N MET A 1 9.17 -25.13 18.12
CA MET A 1 10.02 -24.77 16.97
C MET A 1 9.11 -24.45 15.78
N THR A 2 9.03 -23.21 15.32
CA THR A 2 8.26 -22.85 14.11
C THR A 2 9.02 -23.31 12.88
N THR A 3 8.36 -24.05 11.98
CA THR A 3 8.99 -24.54 10.76
C THR A 3 9.25 -23.37 9.80
N ARG A 4 10.18 -23.53 8.85
CA ARG A 4 10.50 -22.49 7.84
C ARG A 4 9.26 -22.02 7.06
N ARG A 5 8.27 -22.91 6.87
CA ARG A 5 6.99 -22.64 6.21
C ARG A 5 6.10 -21.70 7.04
N ASP A 6 6.10 -21.84 8.36
CA ASP A 6 5.32 -21.00 9.28
C ASP A 6 5.83 -19.56 9.31
N ARG A 7 7.16 -19.38 9.22
CA ARG A 7 7.80 -18.06 9.20
C ARG A 7 7.43 -17.26 7.96
N GLY A 8 7.44 -17.88 6.77
CA GLY A 8 7.04 -17.20 5.53
C GLY A 8 5.56 -16.77 5.55
N ALA A 9 4.68 -17.60 6.12
CA ALA A 9 3.27 -17.26 6.26
C ALA A 9 3.05 -16.11 7.27
N LEU A 10 3.78 -16.10 8.38
CA LEU A 10 3.73 -15.01 9.36
C LEU A 10 4.17 -13.69 8.75
N LEU A 11 5.31 -13.66 8.05
CA LEU A 11 5.80 -12.44 7.40
C LEU A 11 4.81 -11.91 6.36
N TRP A 12 4.19 -12.80 5.58
CA TRP A 12 3.14 -12.41 4.64
C TRP A 12 1.93 -11.77 5.34
N ARG A 13 1.49 -12.32 6.48
CA ARG A 13 0.37 -11.74 7.24
C ARG A 13 0.72 -10.35 7.77
N VAL A 14 1.89 -10.20 8.38
CA VAL A 14 2.36 -8.90 8.90
C VAL A 14 2.48 -7.88 7.76
N TYR A 15 3.03 -8.29 6.62
CA TYR A 15 3.15 -7.48 5.42
C TYR A 15 1.78 -7.03 4.90
N ALA A 16 0.83 -7.96 4.77
CA ALA A 16 -0.52 -7.69 4.28
C ALA A 16 -1.31 -6.77 5.24
N ILE A 17 -1.15 -6.94 6.55
CA ILE A 17 -1.78 -6.05 7.55
C ILE A 17 -1.19 -4.65 7.45
N ALA A 18 0.14 -4.53 7.38
CA ALA A 18 0.81 -3.23 7.31
C ALA A 18 0.37 -2.44 6.06
N LEU A 19 0.41 -3.04 4.87
CA LEU A 19 0.02 -2.33 3.65
C LEU A 19 -1.50 -2.23 3.46
N GLY A 20 -2.25 -3.23 3.93
CA GLY A 20 -3.71 -3.18 3.93
C GLY A 20 -4.27 -2.06 4.79
N PHE A 21 -3.60 -1.74 5.90
CA PHE A 21 -3.97 -0.61 6.76
C PHE A 21 -4.01 0.73 6.00
N ASN A 22 -3.07 0.98 5.08
CA ASN A 22 -3.06 2.21 4.28
C ASN A 22 -4.31 2.34 3.39
N ALA A 23 -4.69 1.24 2.72
CA ALA A 23 -5.92 1.21 1.91
C ALA A 23 -7.18 1.35 2.78
N LEU A 24 -7.20 0.75 3.98
CA LEU A 24 -8.30 0.90 4.92
C LEU A 24 -8.45 2.33 5.43
N ILE A 25 -7.35 3.04 5.71
CA ILE A 25 -7.39 4.46 6.08
C ILE A 25 -8.02 5.29 4.95
N LEU A 26 -7.67 5.02 3.70
CA LEU A 26 -8.27 5.71 2.55
C LEU A 26 -9.78 5.47 2.47
N VAL A 27 -10.21 4.21 2.58
CA VAL A 27 -11.64 3.87 2.56
C VAL A 27 -12.39 4.54 3.70
N ALA A 28 -11.84 4.50 4.91
CA ALA A 28 -12.42 5.16 6.08
C ALA A 28 -12.51 6.69 5.90
N PHE A 29 -11.48 7.31 5.32
CA PHE A 29 -11.45 8.73 5.04
C PHE A 29 -12.49 9.13 3.99
N ILE A 30 -12.55 8.42 2.86
CA ILE A 30 -13.53 8.66 1.79
C ILE A 30 -14.94 8.47 2.32
N ALA A 31 -15.21 7.37 3.03
CA ALA A 31 -16.52 7.13 3.62
C ALA A 31 -16.88 8.24 4.62
N GLY A 32 -15.96 8.61 5.52
CA GLY A 32 -16.19 9.71 6.47
C GLY A 32 -16.48 11.04 5.77
N SER A 33 -15.71 11.38 4.74
CA SER A 33 -15.90 12.59 3.93
C SER A 33 -17.27 12.58 3.21
N MET A 34 -17.66 11.42 2.67
CA MET A 34 -18.97 11.21 2.03
C MET A 34 -20.16 11.26 2.99
N PHE A 35 -19.98 11.13 4.30
CA PHE A 35 -21.10 11.27 5.23
C PHE A 35 -21.09 12.62 5.93
N PHE A 36 -19.93 13.09 6.37
CA PHE A 36 -19.82 14.23 7.29
C PHE A 36 -19.46 15.55 6.62
N THR A 37 -18.73 15.55 5.51
CA THR A 37 -18.20 16.79 4.90
C THR A 37 -18.86 17.14 3.58
N GLY A 38 -20.11 16.73 3.37
CA GLY A 38 -20.80 17.07 2.11
C GLY A 38 -20.22 16.38 0.87
N GLY A 39 -19.42 15.33 1.04
CA GLY A 39 -18.72 14.66 -0.06
C GLY A 39 -17.47 15.39 -0.55
N GLN A 40 -17.03 16.42 0.19
CA GLN A 40 -15.83 17.18 -0.11
C GLN A 40 -14.57 16.32 0.12
N MET A 41 -13.77 16.07 -0.92
CA MET A 41 -12.58 15.22 -0.83
C MET A 41 -11.28 16.01 -0.69
N GLY A 42 -11.20 17.23 -1.22
CA GLY A 42 -10.10 18.17 -1.03
C GLY A 42 -10.53 19.56 -0.53
N GLU A 43 -9.56 20.35 -0.06
CA GLU A 43 -9.78 21.71 0.48
C GLU A 43 -10.51 22.64 -0.52
N SER A 44 -10.22 22.48 -1.81
CA SER A 44 -10.81 23.27 -2.91
C SER A 44 -12.12 22.73 -3.47
N ASP A 45 -12.56 21.55 -3.05
CA ASP A 45 -13.75 20.92 -3.61
C ASP A 45 -15.03 21.54 -3.07
N THR A 46 -16.04 21.66 -3.92
CA THR A 46 -17.38 22.09 -3.50
C THR A 46 -18.15 20.93 -2.87
N THR A 47 -18.90 21.22 -1.81
CA THR A 47 -19.80 20.25 -1.19
C THR A 47 -20.97 19.94 -2.12
N LYS A 48 -21.40 18.67 -2.12
CA LYS A 48 -22.52 18.17 -2.92
C LYS A 48 -23.85 18.21 -2.15
N TRP A 49 -23.79 18.17 -0.83
CA TRP A 49 -24.91 18.36 0.08
C TRP A 49 -24.44 19.13 1.32
N GLN A 50 -25.39 19.48 2.20
CA GLN A 50 -25.09 20.23 3.41
C GLN A 50 -24.12 19.44 4.31
N PRO A 51 -22.92 19.97 4.59
CA PRO A 51 -21.96 19.30 5.45
C PRO A 51 -22.42 19.36 6.92
N VAL A 52 -22.12 18.29 7.67
CA VAL A 52 -22.28 18.26 9.13
C VAL A 52 -21.09 18.96 9.79
N TRP A 53 -19.88 18.72 9.27
CA TRP A 53 -18.63 19.34 9.71
C TRP A 53 -17.82 19.88 8.53
N TYR A 54 -16.94 20.84 8.81
CA TYR A 54 -15.99 21.35 7.82
C TYR A 54 -14.94 20.30 7.47
N TRP A 55 -14.46 20.35 6.23
CA TRP A 55 -13.35 19.51 5.79
C TRP A 55 -12.03 19.90 6.50
N PRO A 56 -11.15 18.94 6.83
CA PRO A 56 -11.28 17.49 6.63
C PRO A 56 -12.11 16.81 7.72
N VAL A 57 -12.74 15.68 7.40
CA VAL A 57 -13.50 14.87 8.38
C VAL A 57 -12.63 14.45 9.57
N PHE A 58 -11.40 14.06 9.28
CA PHE A 58 -10.31 13.94 10.24
C PHE A 58 -8.99 14.16 9.49
N PRO A 59 -8.00 14.82 10.11
CA PRO A 59 -6.69 14.93 9.51
C PRO A 59 -6.05 13.54 9.41
N VAL A 60 -5.40 13.25 8.27
CA VAL A 60 -4.63 12.02 8.09
C VAL A 60 -3.14 12.36 8.09
N PRO A 61 -2.47 12.31 9.26
CA PRO A 61 -1.03 12.51 9.34
C PRO A 61 -0.27 11.55 8.44
N ALA A 62 0.71 12.05 7.70
CA ALA A 62 1.49 11.23 6.76
C ALA A 62 2.18 10.04 7.41
N TRP A 63 2.58 10.16 8.70
CA TRP A 63 3.24 9.08 9.43
C TRP A 63 2.38 7.80 9.53
N LEU A 64 1.05 7.93 9.47
CA LEU A 64 0.12 6.78 9.47
C LEU A 64 0.28 5.90 8.22
N LEU A 65 0.75 6.47 7.10
CA LEU A 65 1.02 5.72 5.88
C LEU A 65 2.49 5.32 5.75
N ILE A 66 3.40 6.18 6.24
CA ILE A 66 4.85 5.97 6.15
C ILE A 66 5.29 4.80 7.03
N ILE A 67 4.84 4.73 8.30
CA ILE A 67 5.30 3.69 9.22
C ILE A 67 4.93 2.29 8.71
N PRO A 68 3.68 2.00 8.31
CA PRO A 68 3.33 0.69 7.76
C PRO A 68 4.07 0.37 6.46
N ALA A 69 4.27 1.36 5.57
CA ALA A 69 5.05 1.18 4.36
C ALA A 69 6.53 0.88 4.65
N ALA A 70 7.11 1.50 5.68
CA ALA A 70 8.48 1.24 6.11
C ALA A 70 8.63 -0.17 6.71
N ILE A 71 7.68 -0.59 7.55
CA ILE A 71 7.63 -1.96 8.09
C ILE A 71 7.55 -2.97 6.93
N ALA A 72 6.68 -2.72 5.96
CA ALA A 72 6.55 -3.56 4.78
C ALA A 72 7.85 -3.62 3.96
N ALA A 73 8.55 -2.49 3.78
CA ALA A 73 9.83 -2.43 3.08
C ALA A 73 10.93 -3.24 3.76
N VAL A 74 10.96 -3.28 5.09
CA VAL A 74 11.90 -4.13 5.84
C VAL A 74 11.57 -5.62 5.68
N ILE A 75 10.28 -5.96 5.64
CA ILE A 75 9.81 -7.36 5.64
C ILE A 75 9.75 -7.99 4.25
N VAL A 76 9.64 -7.19 3.19
CA VAL A 76 9.40 -7.70 1.82
C VAL A 76 10.49 -8.67 1.35
N ILE A 77 11.76 -8.37 1.62
CA ILE A 77 12.89 -9.21 1.22
C ILE A 77 12.86 -10.57 1.93
N PRO A 78 12.87 -10.65 3.29
CA PRO A 78 12.83 -11.95 3.96
C PRO A 78 11.56 -12.74 3.64
N MET A 79 10.41 -12.06 3.44
CA MET A 79 9.18 -12.70 2.97
C MET A 79 9.37 -13.36 1.60
N CYS A 80 9.94 -12.65 0.62
CA CYS A 80 10.21 -13.17 -0.72
C CYS A 80 11.21 -14.34 -0.71
N VAL A 81 12.25 -14.25 0.12
CA VAL A 81 13.26 -15.32 0.26
C VAL A 81 12.65 -16.58 0.87
N LEU A 82 11.82 -16.44 1.90
CA LEU A 82 11.22 -17.57 2.62
C LEU A 82 9.99 -18.17 1.91
N THR A 83 9.40 -17.46 0.95
CA THR A 83 8.27 -17.99 0.17
C THR A 83 8.76 -18.97 -0.90
N PRO A 84 8.40 -20.26 -0.83
CA PRO A 84 8.80 -21.24 -1.84
C PRO A 84 8.03 -21.01 -3.16
N ALA A 85 8.58 -21.52 -4.26
CA ALA A 85 7.96 -21.37 -5.58
C ALA A 85 6.56 -22.01 -5.66
N SER A 86 6.28 -23.05 -4.87
CA SER A 86 4.95 -23.68 -4.78
C SER A 86 3.86 -22.75 -4.20
N HIS A 87 4.25 -21.64 -3.56
CA HIS A 87 3.34 -20.64 -3.00
C HIS A 87 3.47 -19.28 -3.71
N VAL A 88 3.79 -19.28 -5.02
CA VAL A 88 3.97 -18.04 -5.81
C VAL A 88 2.74 -17.13 -5.80
N THR A 89 1.54 -17.71 -5.67
CA THR A 89 0.27 -16.95 -5.54
C THR A 89 0.26 -16.01 -4.33
N ARG A 90 1.01 -16.32 -3.26
CA ARG A 90 1.17 -15.41 -2.11
C ARG A 90 1.90 -14.12 -2.47
N LEU A 91 2.89 -14.21 -3.37
CA LEU A 91 3.62 -13.04 -3.87
C LEU A 91 2.72 -12.16 -4.74
N LEU A 92 1.88 -12.80 -5.58
CA LEU A 92 0.89 -12.08 -6.38
C LEU A 92 -0.14 -11.36 -5.50
N ASN A 93 -0.67 -12.03 -4.48
CA ASN A 93 -1.57 -11.43 -3.51
C ASN A 93 -0.91 -10.28 -2.75
N ALA A 94 0.37 -10.45 -2.35
CA ALA A 94 1.13 -9.38 -1.72
C ALA A 94 1.25 -8.17 -2.66
N ALA A 95 1.56 -8.37 -3.95
CA ALA A 95 1.64 -7.30 -4.93
C ALA A 95 0.30 -6.55 -5.10
N GLY A 96 -0.83 -7.25 -5.06
CA GLY A 96 -2.16 -6.63 -5.05
C GLY A 96 -2.37 -5.68 -3.86
N VAL A 97 -2.02 -6.14 -2.65
CA VAL A 97 -2.10 -5.29 -1.44
C VAL A 97 -1.13 -4.10 -1.52
N THR A 98 0.08 -4.31 -2.04
CA THR A 98 1.05 -3.23 -2.28
C THR A 98 0.54 -2.20 -3.27
N GLY A 99 -0.12 -2.64 -4.35
CA GLY A 99 -0.78 -1.78 -5.31
C GLY A 99 -1.86 -0.92 -4.65
N GLY A 100 -2.70 -1.51 -3.79
CA GLY A 100 -3.69 -0.77 -3.00
C GLY A 100 -3.05 0.28 -2.08
N SER A 101 -1.96 -0.07 -1.39
CA SER A 101 -1.20 0.89 -0.58
C SER A 101 -0.61 2.02 -1.42
N ALA A 102 0.04 1.72 -2.54
CA ALA A 102 0.62 2.72 -3.44
C ALA A 102 -0.47 3.67 -3.98
N ALA A 103 -1.59 3.12 -4.44
CA ALA A 103 -2.74 3.91 -4.90
C ALA A 103 -3.29 4.79 -3.77
N SER A 104 -3.39 4.28 -2.55
CA SER A 104 -3.85 5.09 -1.41
C SER A 104 -2.93 6.27 -1.09
N ALA A 105 -1.61 6.05 -1.06
CA ALA A 105 -0.65 7.12 -0.86
C ALA A 105 -0.71 8.17 -1.98
N TYR A 106 -0.91 7.71 -3.23
CA TYR A 106 -1.09 8.58 -4.38
C TYR A 106 -2.37 9.42 -4.29
N VAL A 107 -3.50 8.85 -3.86
CA VAL A 107 -4.75 9.61 -3.69
C VAL A 107 -4.62 10.61 -2.54
N PHE A 108 -4.03 10.21 -1.41
CA PHE A 108 -3.83 11.12 -0.28
C PHE A 108 -2.96 12.33 -0.59
N MET A 109 -2.04 12.21 -1.55
CA MET A 109 -1.25 13.35 -2.04
C MET A 109 -2.14 14.47 -2.58
N PHE A 110 -3.20 14.15 -3.32
CA PHE A 110 -4.11 15.15 -3.87
C PHE A 110 -5.11 15.67 -2.84
N MET A 111 -5.49 14.83 -1.87
CA MET A 111 -6.39 15.23 -0.79
C MET A 111 -5.69 16.17 0.21
N PHE A 112 -4.39 15.97 0.46
CA PHE A 112 -3.60 16.75 1.42
C PHE A 112 -2.32 17.29 0.77
N PRO A 113 -2.42 18.24 -0.17
CA PRO A 113 -1.27 18.85 -0.81
C PRO A 113 -0.43 19.61 0.23
N ALA A 114 0.89 19.48 0.15
CA ALA A 114 1.77 20.20 1.07
C ALA A 114 1.90 21.67 0.66
N LYS A 115 1.67 22.55 1.64
CA LYS A 115 1.79 24.01 1.49
C LYS A 115 3.25 24.50 1.46
N SER A 116 4.20 23.65 1.87
CA SER A 116 5.65 23.88 1.79
C SER A 116 6.40 22.54 1.71
N GLY A 117 7.60 22.53 1.10
CA GLY A 117 8.41 21.32 0.98
C GLY A 117 9.70 21.53 0.20
N VAL A 118 10.52 20.48 0.12
CA VAL A 118 11.85 20.51 -0.54
C VAL A 118 11.73 20.50 -2.07
N PHE A 119 10.72 19.79 -2.59
CA PHE A 119 10.51 19.65 -4.03
C PHE A 119 9.18 20.31 -4.42
N PRO A 120 9.19 21.44 -5.14
CA PRO A 120 7.97 22.03 -5.68
C PRO A 120 7.42 21.19 -6.84
N ILE A 121 6.10 21.17 -6.99
CA ILE A 121 5.36 20.62 -8.14
C ILE A 121 4.68 21.82 -8.83
N PRO A 122 5.37 22.46 -9.80
CA PRO A 122 4.95 23.73 -10.38
C PRO A 122 3.59 23.66 -11.06
N GLU A 123 3.22 22.51 -11.63
CA GLU A 123 2.02 22.33 -12.43
C GLU A 123 0.72 22.46 -11.62
N ILE A 124 0.77 22.15 -10.33
CA ILE A 124 -0.37 22.20 -9.41
C ILE A 124 -0.18 23.23 -8.29
N GLY A 125 0.92 23.98 -8.30
CA GLY A 125 1.23 24.99 -7.29
C GLY A 125 1.41 24.43 -5.88
N THR A 126 1.84 23.17 -5.75
CA THR A 126 2.02 22.49 -4.45
C THR A 126 3.46 22.01 -4.27
N TYR A 127 3.75 21.42 -3.11
CA TYR A 127 5.01 20.71 -2.88
C TYR A 127 4.79 19.20 -2.76
N VAL A 128 5.86 18.45 -2.96
CA VAL A 128 5.95 17.02 -2.61
C VAL A 128 5.72 16.90 -1.11
N GLY A 129 4.52 16.44 -0.74
CA GLY A 129 4.15 16.20 0.65
C GLY A 129 4.78 14.92 1.22
N PRO A 130 4.76 14.74 2.56
CA PRO A 130 5.41 13.60 3.18
C PRO A 130 4.77 12.25 2.80
N HIS A 131 3.51 12.24 2.32
CA HIS A 131 2.83 11.04 1.80
C HIS A 131 3.55 10.41 0.60
N TRP A 132 4.39 11.15 -0.12
CA TRP A 132 5.26 10.62 -1.18
C TRP A 132 6.27 9.59 -0.67
N ILE A 133 6.70 9.70 0.58
CA ILE A 133 7.61 8.74 1.19
C ILE A 133 6.93 7.35 1.26
N ALA A 134 5.66 7.30 1.65
CA ALA A 134 4.89 6.06 1.70
C ALA A 134 4.69 5.46 0.29
N LEU A 135 4.47 6.30 -0.72
CA LEU A 135 4.40 5.86 -2.12
C LEU A 135 5.73 5.27 -2.57
N ALA A 136 6.85 5.97 -2.37
CA ALA A 136 8.17 5.50 -2.76
C ALA A 136 8.51 4.14 -2.11
N LEU A 137 8.25 3.99 -0.81
CA LEU A 137 8.43 2.72 -0.09
C LEU A 137 7.54 1.61 -0.66
N SER A 138 6.28 1.92 -0.99
CA SER A 138 5.36 0.96 -1.60
C SER A 138 5.83 0.54 -3.00
N LEU A 139 6.36 1.47 -3.81
CA LEU A 139 6.92 1.17 -5.13
C LEU A 139 8.17 0.31 -5.06
N VAL A 140 9.07 0.57 -4.10
CA VAL A 140 10.23 -0.30 -3.84
C VAL A 140 9.77 -1.71 -3.48
N CYS A 141 8.78 -1.84 -2.59
CA CYS A 141 8.20 -3.14 -2.26
C CYS A 141 7.63 -3.84 -3.49
N LEU A 142 6.90 -3.12 -4.34
CA LEU A 142 6.29 -3.67 -5.55
C LEU A 142 7.36 -4.17 -6.51
N ALA A 143 8.44 -3.40 -6.71
CA ALA A 143 9.58 -3.82 -7.53
C ALA A 143 10.22 -5.11 -7.01
N VAL A 144 10.46 -5.21 -5.70
CA VAL A 144 11.00 -6.43 -5.08
C VAL A 144 10.05 -7.63 -5.28
N LEU A 145 8.74 -7.43 -5.14
CA LEU A 145 7.74 -8.47 -5.35
C LEU A 145 7.69 -8.95 -6.80
N VAL A 146 7.74 -8.03 -7.76
CA VAL A 146 7.77 -8.35 -9.20
C VAL A 146 9.02 -9.16 -9.53
N VAL A 147 10.20 -8.73 -9.07
CA VAL A 147 11.45 -9.47 -9.29
C VAL A 147 11.37 -10.86 -8.66
N ALA A 148 10.91 -10.97 -7.42
CA ALA A 148 10.78 -12.27 -6.73
C ALA A 148 9.77 -13.20 -7.42
N PHE A 149 8.67 -12.65 -7.93
CA PHE A 149 7.67 -13.38 -8.71
C PHE A 149 8.30 -13.92 -10.00
N LEU A 150 8.97 -13.08 -10.79
CA LEU A 150 9.60 -13.48 -12.05
C LEU A 150 10.63 -14.60 -11.86
N ILE A 151 11.46 -14.50 -10.82
CA ILE A 151 12.45 -15.54 -10.48
C ILE A 151 11.77 -16.88 -10.15
N LYS A 152 10.65 -16.85 -9.42
CA LYS A 152 9.96 -18.08 -8.95
C LYS A 152 8.94 -18.63 -9.93
N ALA A 153 8.44 -17.82 -10.86
CA ALA A 153 7.42 -18.21 -11.83
C ALA A 153 7.88 -19.37 -12.73
N ALA A 154 9.13 -19.34 -13.20
CA ALA A 154 9.69 -20.41 -14.02
C ALA A 154 9.84 -21.74 -13.25
N ALA A 155 10.12 -21.69 -11.94
CA ALA A 155 10.15 -22.89 -11.11
C ALA A 155 8.74 -23.42 -10.84
N TYR A 156 7.78 -22.53 -10.58
CA TYR A 156 6.37 -22.88 -10.41
C TYR A 156 5.80 -23.59 -11.65
N GLU A 157 6.05 -23.04 -12.84
CA GLU A 157 5.54 -23.61 -14.09
C GLU A 157 6.11 -25.02 -14.37
N ARG A 158 7.38 -25.26 -14.02
CA ARG A 158 7.98 -26.60 -14.10
C ARG A 158 7.29 -27.60 -13.18
N MET A 159 6.99 -27.21 -11.93
CA MET A 159 6.25 -28.06 -10.99
C MET A 159 4.81 -28.31 -11.44
N ARG A 160 4.14 -27.30 -12.00
CA ARG A 160 2.81 -27.41 -12.59
C ARG A 160 2.76 -28.44 -13.71
N LYS A 161 3.70 -28.35 -14.66
CA LYS A 161 3.80 -29.30 -15.78
C LYS A 161 4.15 -30.72 -15.34
N ALA A 162 4.96 -30.86 -14.28
CA ALA A 162 5.32 -32.17 -13.73
C ALA A 162 4.22 -32.81 -12.85
N GLY A 163 3.11 -32.11 -12.60
CA GLY A 163 2.05 -32.60 -11.71
C GLY A 163 2.47 -32.70 -10.23
N THR A 164 3.56 -32.04 -9.84
CA THR A 164 4.15 -32.12 -8.49
C THR A 164 3.72 -30.96 -7.57
N LEU A 165 2.68 -30.22 -7.95
CA LEU A 165 2.15 -29.17 -7.09
C LEU A 165 1.54 -29.80 -5.82
N PRO A 166 1.91 -29.30 -4.64
CA PRO A 166 1.23 -29.72 -3.42
C PRO A 166 -0.25 -29.33 -3.50
N GLN A 167 -1.14 -30.32 -3.31
CA GLN A 167 -2.58 -30.09 -3.16
C GLN A 167 -2.89 -29.22 -1.94
#